data_AF-A0A9X8ZZ11-F1
#
_entry.id   AF-A0A9X8ZZ11-F1
#
_cell.length_a   1.000
_cell.length_b   1.000
_cell.length_c   1.000
_cell.angle_alpha   90.00
_cell.angle_beta   90.00
_cell.angle_gamma   90.00
#
_symmetry.space_group_name_H-M   'P 1'
#
loop_
_entity.id
_entity.type
_entity.pdbx_description
1 polymer ?
#
loop_
_entity_poly.entity_id
_entity_poly.type
_entity_poly.pdbx_seq_one_letter_code
_entity_poly.pdbx_strand_id
1 'polypeptide(L)'
;QNKELFVTTFIESLVDTEYDYIILSVPTELSEVLSYPILYQSDLVVHVLNGNPRGALAIKRELQLIEEAKLTLPRMIHVLNMGDEDYVEDIEKLSSQNIAVTIPYE
;
A
#
# COMPACT_ATOMS: atom_id res chain seq x y z
N GLN A 1 19.65 8.96 -10.20
CA GLN A 1 20.75 8.05 -10.58
C GLN A 1 21.07 7.02 -9.49
N ASN A 2 21.61 7.38 -8.30
CA ASN A 2 22.01 6.34 -7.33
C ASN A 2 20.84 5.60 -6.62
N LYS A 3 19.68 6.26 -6.47
CA LYS A 3 18.51 5.68 -5.76
C LYS A 3 17.70 4.71 -6.61
N GLU A 4 17.45 5.03 -7.87
CA GLU A 4 16.73 4.13 -8.79
C GLU A 4 17.52 2.86 -9.04
N LEU A 5 18.84 2.98 -9.26
CA LEU A 5 19.72 1.83 -9.40
C LEU A 5 19.71 0.94 -8.15
N PHE A 6 19.73 1.56 -6.95
CA PHE A 6 19.61 0.82 -5.70
C PHE A 6 18.29 0.03 -5.62
N VAL A 7 17.14 0.66 -5.92
CA VAL A 7 15.85 -0.04 -5.86
C VAL A 7 15.80 -1.17 -6.87
N THR A 8 16.20 -0.94 -8.13
CA THR A 8 16.21 -1.98 -9.16
C THR A 8 17.11 -3.15 -8.75
N THR A 9 18.34 -2.90 -8.33
CA THR A 9 19.25 -3.97 -7.88
C THR A 9 18.71 -4.69 -6.64
N PHE A 10 18.07 -3.97 -5.72
CA PHE A 10 17.44 -4.56 -4.54
C PHE A 10 16.31 -5.52 -4.95
N ILE A 11 15.36 -5.07 -5.78
CA ILE A 11 14.25 -5.90 -6.24
C ILE A 11 14.75 -7.09 -7.07
N GLU A 12 15.68 -6.88 -8.00
CA GLU A 12 16.30 -7.97 -8.78
C GLU A 12 16.94 -9.03 -7.86
N SER A 13 17.66 -8.59 -6.81
CA SER A 13 18.28 -9.52 -5.86
C SER A 13 17.27 -10.33 -5.03
N LEU A 14 16.05 -9.79 -4.82
CA LEU A 14 14.98 -10.51 -4.14
C LEU A 14 14.37 -11.57 -5.07
N VAL A 15 14.15 -11.22 -6.35
CA VAL A 15 13.59 -12.13 -7.36
C VAL A 15 14.50 -13.34 -7.61
N ASP A 16 15.83 -13.17 -7.49
CA ASP A 16 16.81 -14.25 -7.64
C ASP A 16 16.90 -15.20 -6.43
N THR A 17 16.06 -15.04 -5.40
CA THR A 17 16.05 -15.93 -4.24
C THR A 17 15.22 -17.19 -4.48
N GLU A 18 15.46 -18.24 -3.67
CA GLU A 18 14.73 -19.51 -3.76
C GLU A 18 13.34 -19.48 -3.08
N TYR A 19 12.89 -18.32 -2.58
CA TYR A 19 11.63 -18.21 -1.86
C TYR A 19 10.45 -18.07 -2.82
N ASP A 20 9.36 -18.80 -2.56
CA ASP A 20 8.12 -18.68 -3.34
C ASP A 20 7.44 -17.31 -3.19
N TYR A 21 7.58 -16.70 -2.02
CA TYR A 21 6.97 -15.41 -1.68
C TYR A 21 7.91 -14.56 -0.85
N ILE A 22 7.94 -13.27 -1.14
CA ILE A 22 8.70 -12.26 -0.40
C ILE A 22 7.74 -11.17 0.03
N ILE A 23 7.71 -10.89 1.33
CA ILE A 23 6.85 -9.87 1.91
C ILE A 23 7.72 -8.71 2.37
N LEU A 24 7.51 -7.53 1.79
CA LEU A 24 8.21 -6.31 2.18
C LEU A 24 7.28 -5.42 2.98
N SER A 25 7.66 -5.12 4.23
CA SER A 25 7.00 -4.10 5.03
C SER A 25 7.60 -2.73 4.69
N VAL A 26 6.91 -1.95 3.88
CA VAL A 26 7.32 -0.60 3.48
C VAL A 26 6.51 0.47 4.22
N PRO A 27 7.09 1.64 4.52
CA PRO A 27 6.35 2.77 5.06
C PRO A 27 5.19 3.16 4.13
N THR A 28 4.04 3.47 4.72
CA THR A 28 2.81 3.83 3.99
C THR A 28 2.92 5.16 3.25
N GLU A 29 3.79 6.05 3.70
CA GLU A 29 3.92 7.39 3.17
C GLU A 29 4.50 7.36 1.75
N LEU A 30 3.67 7.63 0.74
CA LEU A 30 4.11 7.70 -0.66
C LEU A 30 5.11 8.85 -0.92
N SER A 31 5.23 9.80 0.02
CA SER A 31 6.25 10.84 0.02
C SER A 31 7.66 10.33 0.35
N GLU A 32 7.79 9.13 0.94
CA GLU A 32 9.09 8.51 1.17
C GLU A 32 9.71 8.09 -0.17
N VAL A 33 10.95 8.52 -0.40
CA VAL A 33 11.61 8.49 -1.72
C VAL A 33 11.71 7.09 -2.33
N LEU A 34 11.67 6.05 -1.49
CA LEU A 34 11.81 4.66 -1.91
C LEU A 34 10.49 3.89 -1.92
N SER A 35 9.42 4.41 -1.30
CA SER A 35 8.15 3.69 -1.18
C SER A 35 7.51 3.48 -2.55
N TYR A 36 7.34 4.53 -3.34
CA TYR A 36 6.72 4.39 -4.67
C TYR A 36 7.49 3.44 -5.61
N PRO A 37 8.84 3.55 -5.77
CA PRO A 37 9.59 2.61 -6.60
C PRO A 37 9.45 1.13 -6.19
N ILE A 38 9.44 0.83 -4.89
CA ILE A 38 9.24 -0.54 -4.39
C ILE A 38 7.81 -1.01 -4.68
N LEU A 39 6.82 -0.16 -4.37
CA LEU A 39 5.41 -0.47 -4.61
C LEU A 39 5.13 -0.68 -6.11
N TYR A 40 5.72 0.12 -6.99
CA TYR A 40 5.57 0.01 -8.44
C TYR A 40 6.07 -1.33 -8.99
N GLN A 41 7.17 -1.85 -8.44
CA GLN A 41 7.76 -3.13 -8.87
C GLN A 41 7.15 -4.36 -8.18
N SER A 42 6.25 -4.16 -7.22
CA SER A 42 5.60 -5.26 -6.50
C SER A 42 4.50 -5.91 -7.34
N ASP A 43 4.35 -7.24 -7.25
CA ASP A 43 3.24 -7.94 -7.91
C ASP A 43 1.87 -7.60 -7.29
N LEU A 44 1.87 -7.37 -5.97
CA LEU A 44 0.69 -7.08 -5.18
C LEU A 44 1.07 -6.12 -4.06
N VAL A 45 0.24 -5.09 -3.85
CA VAL A 45 0.34 -4.22 -2.68
C VAL A 45 -0.79 -4.50 -1.72
N VAL A 46 -0.45 -4.83 -0.48
CA VAL A 46 -1.42 -4.95 0.62
C VAL A 46 -1.35 -3.69 1.45
N HIS A 47 -2.40 -2.88 1.39
CA HIS A 47 -2.51 -1.65 2.15
C HIS A 47 -3.35 -1.88 3.41
N VAL A 48 -2.74 -1.70 4.58
CA VAL A 48 -3.39 -1.90 5.87
C VAL A 48 -3.91 -0.58 6.41
N LEU A 49 -5.23 -0.46 6.50
CA LEU A 49 -5.96 0.61 7.16
C LEU A 49 -6.30 0.21 8.59
N ASN A 50 -6.59 1.19 9.43
CA ASN A 50 -7.29 0.99 10.69
C ASN A 50 -8.61 1.76 10.68
N GLY A 51 -9.45 1.56 11.70
CA GLY A 51 -10.71 2.30 11.86
C GLY A 51 -10.54 3.81 12.10
N ASN A 52 -9.36 4.40 11.90
CA ASN A 52 -9.12 5.82 12.09
C ASN A 52 -9.48 6.62 10.82
N PRO A 53 -10.45 7.55 10.89
CA PRO A 53 -10.82 8.42 9.75
C PRO A 53 -9.64 9.21 9.16
N ARG A 54 -8.64 9.55 9.99
CA ARG A 54 -7.44 10.28 9.51
C ARG A 54 -6.62 9.43 8.54
N GLY A 55 -6.47 8.13 8.82
CA GLY A 55 -5.76 7.19 7.96
C GLY A 55 -6.49 7.00 6.62
N ALA A 56 -7.82 6.85 6.68
CA ALA A 56 -8.67 6.75 5.48
C ALA A 56 -8.56 7.99 4.58
N LEU A 57 -8.58 9.19 5.15
CA LEU A 57 -8.41 10.43 4.39
C LEU A 57 -6.99 10.62 3.85
N ALA A 58 -5.97 10.15 4.58
CA ALA A 58 -4.59 10.22 4.14
C ALA A 58 -4.37 9.39 2.88
N ILE A 59 -4.80 8.12 2.87
CA ILE A 59 -4.62 7.26 1.69
C ILE A 59 -5.38 7.80 0.47
N LYS A 60 -6.58 8.37 0.68
CA LYS A 60 -7.34 8.99 -0.42
C LYS A 60 -6.52 10.08 -1.11
N ARG A 61 -5.87 10.94 -0.33
CA ARG A 61 -5.03 12.02 -0.86
C ARG A 61 -3.80 11.48 -1.57
N GLU A 62 -3.16 10.47 -1.01
CA GLU A 62 -1.97 9.89 -1.63
C GLU A 62 -2.28 9.22 -2.97
N LEU A 63 -3.38 8.46 -3.05
CA LEU A 63 -3.82 7.86 -4.31
C LEU A 63 -4.23 8.91 -5.35
N GLN A 64 -4.84 10.02 -4.92
CA GLN A 64 -5.11 11.16 -5.80
C GLN A 64 -3.83 11.77 -6.37
N LEU A 65 -2.77 11.91 -5.56
CA LEU A 65 -1.49 12.41 -6.03
C LEU A 65 -0.85 11.49 -7.07
N ILE A 66 -0.96 10.17 -6.89
CA ILE A 66 -0.50 9.18 -7.88
C ILE A 66 -1.27 9.34 -9.20
N GLU A 67 -2.60 9.46 -9.13
CA GLU A 67 -3.46 9.66 -10.30
C GLU A 67 -3.15 10.98 -11.03
N GLU A 68 -3.03 12.09 -10.30
CA GLU A 68 -2.67 13.41 -10.83
C GLU A 68 -1.29 13.42 -11.49
N ALA A 69 -0.32 12.72 -10.89
CA ALA A 69 1.02 12.55 -11.43
C ALA A 69 1.08 11.56 -12.61
N LYS A 70 -0.05 10.93 -12.99
CA LYS A 70 -0.14 9.88 -14.01
C LYS A 70 0.80 8.70 -13.76
N LEU A 71 1.02 8.43 -12.48
CA LEU A 71 1.78 7.30 -12.00
C LEU A 71 0.85 6.08 -11.92
N THR A 72 1.43 4.89 -12.02
CA THR A 72 0.67 3.64 -11.92
C THR A 72 1.11 2.87 -10.71
N LEU A 73 0.16 2.19 -10.08
CA LEU A 73 0.43 1.23 -9.02
C LEU A 73 -0.01 -0.15 -9.51
N PRO A 74 0.64 -1.23 -9.05
CA PRO A 74 0.13 -2.57 -9.28
C PRO A 74 -1.22 -2.76 -8.59
N ARG A 75 -1.78 -3.95 -8.70
CA ARG A 75 -2.99 -4.32 -7.96
C ARG A 75 -2.80 -4.05 -6.47
N MET A 76 -3.71 -3.28 -5.89
CA MET A 76 -3.74 -3.00 -4.46
C MET A 76 -4.94 -3.68 -3.81
N ILE A 77 -4.73 -4.30 -2.64
CA ILE A 77 -5.75 -4.88 -1.79
C ILE A 77 -5.76 -4.09 -0.48
N HIS A 78 -6.93 -3.61 -0.08
CA HIS A 78 -7.10 -2.87 1.18
C HIS A 78 -7.60 -3.81 2.26
N VAL A 79 -6.92 -3.78 3.40
CA VAL A 79 -7.26 -4.57 4.60
C VAL A 79 -7.58 -3.60 5.72
N LEU A 80 -8.72 -3.78 6.38
CA LEU A 80 -9.05 -3.04 7.60
C LEU A 80 -8.59 -3.84 8.82
N ASN A 81 -7.53 -3.40 9.46
CA ASN A 81 -7.01 -3.99 10.69
C ASN A 81 -7.60 -3.32 11.93
N MET A 82 -7.81 -4.10 13.00
CA MET A 82 -8.50 -3.65 14.22
C MET A 82 -9.86 -3.01 13.90
N GLY A 83 -10.51 -3.50 12.85
CA GLY A 83 -11.81 -3.03 12.43
C GLY A 83 -12.90 -3.66 13.30
N ASP A 84 -13.83 -2.83 13.75
CA ASP A 84 -15.16 -3.31 14.11
C ASP A 84 -16.01 -3.28 12.83
N GLU A 85 -16.75 -4.35 12.55
CA GLU A 85 -17.47 -4.57 11.28
C GLU A 85 -18.42 -3.40 10.98
N ASP A 86 -18.94 -2.76 12.03
CA ASP A 86 -19.85 -1.62 11.95
C ASP A 86 -19.25 -0.38 11.28
N TYR A 87 -17.92 -0.27 11.19
CA TYR A 87 -17.24 0.93 10.65
C TYR A 87 -16.62 0.74 9.26
N VAL A 88 -16.73 -0.46 8.67
CA VAL A 88 -16.14 -0.75 7.35
C VAL A 88 -16.66 0.23 6.30
N GLU A 89 -17.98 0.39 6.20
CA GLU A 89 -18.61 1.23 5.19
C GLU A 89 -18.19 2.71 5.29
N ASP A 90 -18.01 3.21 6.52
CA ASP A 90 -17.55 4.58 6.75
C ASP A 90 -16.10 4.78 6.31
N ILE A 91 -15.22 3.80 6.57
CA ILE A 91 -13.83 3.84 6.11
C ILE A 91 -13.74 3.73 4.60
N GLU A 92 -14.56 2.89 3.96
CA GLU A 92 -14.64 2.80 2.50
C GLU A 92 -15.06 4.14 1.88
N LYS A 93 -16.10 4.79 2.43
CA LYS A 93 -16.54 6.11 1.96
C LYS A 93 -15.45 7.17 2.10
N LEU A 94 -14.78 7.22 3.26
CA LEU A 94 -13.74 8.20 3.55
C LEU A 94 -12.50 8.01 2.68
N SER A 95 -12.05 6.77 2.51
CA SER A 95 -10.88 6.42 1.69
C SER A 95 -11.18 6.38 0.18
N SER A 96 -12.47 6.25 -0.17
CA SER A 96 -12.93 5.96 -1.54
C SER A 96 -12.32 4.67 -2.10
N GLN A 97 -12.03 3.70 -1.21
CA GLN A 97 -11.48 2.39 -1.54
C GLN A 97 -12.44 1.29 -1.05
N ASN A 98 -12.39 0.13 -1.71
CA ASN A 98 -13.11 -1.06 -1.25
C ASN A 98 -12.20 -1.90 -0.33
N ILE A 99 -12.70 -2.25 0.85
CA ILE A 99 -12.01 -3.11 1.80
C ILE A 99 -12.27 -4.57 1.41
N ALA A 100 -11.20 -5.32 1.16
CA ALA A 100 -11.30 -6.73 0.78
C ALA A 100 -11.38 -7.67 1.97
N VAL A 101 -10.73 -7.31 3.09
CA VAL A 101 -10.63 -8.12 4.29
C VAL A 101 -10.68 -7.21 5.52
N THR A 102 -11.47 -7.61 6.53
CA THR A 102 -11.47 -6.98 7.86
C THR A 102 -10.89 -7.96 8.86
N ILE A 103 -9.94 -7.50 9.67
CA ILE A 103 -9.32 -8.27 10.76
C ILE A 103 -9.81 -7.64 12.07
N PRO A 104 -10.58 -8.38 12.89
CA PRO A 104 -11.10 -7.87 14.17
C PRO A 104 -9.97 -7.67 15.18
N TYR A 105 -10.25 -6.87 16.21
CA TYR A 105 -9.38 -6.77 17.39
C TYR A 105 -9.48 -8.06 18.23
N GLU A 106 -8.37 -8.54 18.78
CA GLU A 106 -8.31 -9.70 19.68
C GLU A 106 -8.80 -9.39 21.11
#